data_AF-A0A2N2EDJ8-F1
#
_entry.id   AF-A0A2N2EDJ8-F1
#
_cell.length_a   1.000
_cell.length_b   1.000
_cell.length_c   1.000
_cell.angle_alpha   90.00
_cell.angle_beta   90.00
_cell.angle_gamma   90.00
#
_symmetry.space_group_name_H-M   'P 1'
#
loop_
_entity.id
_entity.type
_entity.pdbx_description
1 polymer ?
#
loop_
_entity_poly.entity_id
_entity_poly.type
_entity_poly.pdbx_seq_one_letter_code
_entity_poly.pdbx_strand_id
1 'polypeptide(L)'
;MEITKKTRYIYVDNLRLVMIVFVVMVHLACTYSSIGSWYYYEKKTLDDLSLILFAFFQSFSQAYFMGFLFLLAGFFVPAVYDKKGFGKFIKDRFIRLGIPTLIYMLIIHPFIIIILLGNPWEFTYLKYITSLTFIGESGPLWFAFALLIFTFVYGVIRLLLNNCRERVEKALPNLKLSIIIILIIGIGSFLIRLIQPIGTSIMNMQLCFFTQYIVFFIGGILAYRNKWFDKLTYSTGINWLKAALTIGIATWIGILMLGGAMTNGFDAFMGGLRWQSFAYTIWEAFIVVAMSFGLIALFKEKWHHQNKIGKILSDNAFGVYVFHAPIIIAITILFKSWSILPIVKFFIMGIICLPTCFLISHLIIRRIPLLKKVI
;
A
#
# COMPACT_ATOMS: atom_id res chain seq x y z
N MET A 1 1.29 3.27 -42.38
CA MET A 1 0.72 2.05 -41.77
C MET A 1 1.87 1.40 -41.01
N GLU A 2 1.86 1.20 -39.69
CA GLU A 2 0.81 0.71 -38.81
C GLU A 2 1.21 0.91 -37.33
N ILE A 3 0.19 1.22 -36.51
CA ILE A 3 0.03 0.90 -35.09
C ILE A 3 1.02 1.52 -34.09
N THR A 4 0.55 2.62 -33.51
CA THR A 4 0.95 3.24 -32.24
C THR A 4 1.34 2.21 -31.15
N LYS A 5 2.64 2.02 -30.94
CA LYS A 5 3.18 1.31 -29.78
C LYS A 5 2.73 2.08 -28.53
N LYS A 6 1.76 1.51 -27.82
CA LYS A 6 1.26 2.00 -26.54
C LYS A 6 2.45 2.13 -25.59
N THR A 7 2.93 3.35 -25.33
CA THR A 7 4.09 3.60 -24.47
C THR A 7 3.77 3.13 -23.05
N ARG A 8 4.21 1.91 -22.71
CA ARG A 8 4.08 1.33 -21.38
C ARG A 8 5.10 2.04 -20.49
N TYR A 9 4.65 2.65 -19.39
CA TYR A 9 5.55 3.27 -18.43
C TYR A 9 6.27 2.19 -17.61
N ILE A 10 7.37 1.65 -18.16
CA ILE A 10 8.14 0.54 -17.56
C ILE A 10 8.60 0.90 -16.14
N TYR A 11 9.01 2.15 -15.90
CA TYR A 11 9.41 2.59 -14.57
C TYR A 11 8.27 2.48 -13.53
N VAL A 12 7.01 2.64 -13.94
CA VAL A 12 5.85 2.48 -13.04
C VAL A 12 5.65 1.02 -12.68
N ASP A 13 5.90 0.13 -13.61
CA ASP A 13 5.81 -1.31 -13.37
C ASP A 13 6.92 -1.80 -12.42
N ASN A 14 8.11 -1.19 -12.53
CA ASN A 14 9.19 -1.37 -11.55
C ASN A 14 8.83 -0.79 -10.18
N LEU A 15 8.24 0.41 -10.13
CA LEU A 15 7.76 1.01 -8.87
C LEU A 15 6.74 0.10 -8.19
N ARG A 16 5.73 -0.37 -8.93
CA ARG A 16 4.72 -1.29 -8.40
C ARG A 16 5.33 -2.58 -7.89
N LEU A 17 6.28 -3.16 -8.63
CA LEU A 17 6.99 -4.36 -8.19
C LEU A 17 7.66 -4.13 -6.83
N VAL A 18 8.40 -3.02 -6.69
CA VAL A 18 9.04 -2.67 -5.41
C VAL A 18 8.00 -2.48 -4.32
N MET A 19 6.87 -1.79 -4.59
CA MET A 19 5.79 -1.65 -3.60
C MET A 19 5.23 -3.00 -3.15
N ILE A 20 5.06 -3.98 -4.05
CA ILE A 20 4.60 -5.33 -3.67
C ILE A 20 5.65 -6.06 -2.82
N VAL A 21 6.93 -5.91 -3.12
CA VAL A 21 8.01 -6.43 -2.26
C VAL A 21 7.91 -5.83 -0.86
N PHE A 22 7.72 -4.51 -0.76
CA PHE A 22 7.51 -3.84 0.53
C PHE A 22 6.26 -4.35 1.26
N VAL A 23 5.15 -4.60 0.58
CA VAL A 23 3.94 -5.19 1.19
C VAL A 23 4.25 -6.53 1.84
N VAL A 24 4.97 -7.42 1.16
CA VAL A 24 5.36 -8.71 1.72
C VAL A 24 6.27 -8.53 2.95
N MET A 25 7.26 -7.65 2.84
CA MET A 25 8.20 -7.38 3.93
C MET A 25 7.52 -6.72 5.14
N VAL A 26 6.55 -5.82 4.95
CA VAL A 26 5.81 -5.20 6.07
C VAL A 26 5.01 -6.26 6.83
N HIS A 27 4.35 -7.18 6.16
CA HIS A 27 3.59 -8.24 6.85
C HIS A 27 4.48 -9.28 7.54
N LEU A 28 5.67 -9.55 6.98
CA LEU A 28 6.71 -10.30 7.69
C LEU A 28 7.20 -9.54 8.93
N ALA A 29 7.40 -8.22 8.83
CA ALA A 29 7.77 -7.40 9.96
C ALA A 29 6.69 -7.46 11.04
N CYS A 30 5.40 -7.30 10.70
CA CYS A 30 4.29 -7.45 11.63
C CYS A 30 4.34 -8.81 12.37
N THR A 31 4.66 -9.90 11.66
CA THR A 31 4.76 -11.25 12.26
C THR A 31 5.77 -11.32 13.39
N TYR A 32 6.92 -10.66 13.23
CA TYR A 32 8.03 -10.73 14.19
C TYR A 32 8.08 -9.58 15.18
N SER A 33 7.48 -8.44 14.85
CA SER A 33 7.49 -7.23 15.70
C SER A 33 6.24 -7.11 16.58
N SER A 34 5.14 -7.75 16.18
CA SER A 34 3.80 -7.50 16.77
C SER A 34 3.32 -6.05 16.65
N ILE A 35 3.95 -5.25 15.79
CA ILE A 35 3.51 -3.88 15.47
C ILE A 35 2.61 -3.96 14.23
N GLY A 36 1.41 -3.39 14.31
CA GLY A 36 0.44 -3.38 13.22
C GLY A 36 -0.64 -4.46 13.33
N SER A 37 -1.41 -4.65 12.25
CA SER A 37 -2.47 -5.68 12.18
C SER A 37 -2.09 -6.78 11.20
N TRP A 38 -2.10 -8.03 11.66
CA TRP A 38 -1.72 -9.22 10.92
C TRP A 38 -2.35 -10.49 11.50
N TYR A 39 -2.36 -11.56 10.70
CA TYR A 39 -2.98 -12.84 11.04
C TYR A 39 -2.25 -13.63 12.12
N TYR A 40 -0.93 -13.57 12.14
CA TYR A 40 -0.09 -14.38 13.02
C TYR A 40 1.06 -13.55 13.58
N TYR A 41 1.21 -13.59 14.89
CA TYR A 41 2.31 -12.95 15.60
C TYR A 41 3.11 -14.00 16.35
N GLU A 42 4.42 -13.98 16.17
CA GLU A 42 5.31 -14.76 17.01
C GLU A 42 5.46 -14.02 18.35
N LYS A 43 4.85 -14.57 19.41
CA LYS A 43 4.90 -14.00 20.76
C LYS A 43 6.32 -14.08 21.33
N LYS A 44 7.15 -13.08 21.03
CA LYS A 44 8.50 -12.90 21.57
C LYS A 44 8.71 -11.46 21.99
N THR A 45 9.45 -11.27 23.08
CA THR A 45 9.91 -9.95 23.50
C THR A 45 10.97 -9.46 22.52
N LEU A 46 10.84 -8.20 22.10
CA LEU A 46 11.83 -7.53 21.27
C LEU A 46 12.90 -6.92 22.17
N ASP A 47 14.17 -7.07 21.79
CA ASP A 47 15.23 -6.20 22.28
C ASP A 47 15.11 -4.79 21.68
N ASP A 48 15.74 -3.81 22.31
CA ASP A 48 15.65 -2.38 21.92
C ASP A 48 16.07 -2.15 20.46
N LEU A 49 17.13 -2.82 20.00
CA LEU A 49 17.60 -2.68 18.62
C LEU A 49 16.56 -3.22 17.64
N SER A 50 16.03 -4.43 17.89
CA SER A 50 14.94 -4.99 17.07
C SER A 50 13.71 -4.07 17.06
N LEU A 51 13.32 -3.54 18.22
CA LEU A 51 12.17 -2.64 18.34
C LEU A 51 12.35 -1.37 17.49
N ILE A 52 13.51 -0.71 17.61
CA ILE A 52 13.81 0.53 16.87
C ILE A 52 13.84 0.25 15.36
N LEU A 53 14.46 -0.86 14.93
CA LEU A 53 14.55 -1.21 13.51
C LEU A 53 13.17 -1.54 12.91
N PHE A 54 12.33 -2.30 13.63
CA PHE A 54 10.97 -2.58 13.18
C PHE A 54 10.11 -1.32 13.17
N ALA A 55 10.18 -0.51 14.23
CA ALA A 55 9.45 0.76 14.31
C ALA A 55 9.85 1.71 13.16
N PHE A 56 11.15 1.81 12.86
CA PHE A 56 11.67 2.58 11.74
C PHE A 56 11.12 2.06 10.41
N PHE A 57 11.36 0.78 10.10
CA PHE A 57 10.96 0.16 8.84
C PHE A 57 9.44 0.25 8.61
N GLN A 58 8.64 -0.06 9.62
CA GLN A 58 7.18 -0.07 9.51
C GLN A 58 6.61 1.35 9.47
N SER A 59 7.11 2.30 10.28
CA SER A 59 6.67 3.71 10.24
C SER A 59 6.96 4.33 8.87
N PHE A 60 8.21 4.22 8.40
CA PHE A 60 8.60 4.80 7.12
C PHE A 60 7.87 4.16 5.97
N SER A 61 7.68 2.84 5.99
CA SER A 61 6.87 2.18 4.98
C SER A 61 5.46 2.75 5.03
N GLN A 62 4.74 2.56 6.13
CA GLN A 62 3.34 2.92 6.29
C GLN A 62 3.04 4.38 5.91
N ALA A 63 3.98 5.29 6.21
CA ALA A 63 3.86 6.69 5.88
C ALA A 63 3.63 6.95 4.38
N TYR A 64 4.28 6.22 3.45
CA TYR A 64 4.14 6.53 2.01
C TYR A 64 3.54 5.45 1.12
N PHE A 65 3.82 4.15 1.32
CA PHE A 65 3.63 3.18 0.23
C PHE A 65 2.17 3.06 -0.24
N MET A 66 1.21 3.08 0.70
CA MET A 66 -0.21 3.03 0.37
C MET A 66 -0.70 4.28 -0.36
N GLY A 67 -0.38 5.47 0.17
CA GLY A 67 -0.71 6.73 -0.52
C GLY A 67 -0.07 6.81 -1.90
N PHE A 68 1.16 6.34 -2.04
CA PHE A 68 1.86 6.26 -3.32
C PHE A 68 1.17 5.33 -4.32
N LEU A 69 0.71 4.15 -3.88
CA LEU A 69 -0.08 3.25 -4.72
C LEU A 69 -1.41 3.89 -5.16
N PHE A 70 -2.08 4.65 -4.28
CA PHE A 70 -3.26 5.44 -4.64
C PHE A 70 -2.96 6.54 -5.67
N LEU A 71 -1.82 7.23 -5.55
CA LEU A 71 -1.35 8.22 -6.54
C LEU A 71 -1.13 7.58 -7.90
N LEU A 72 -0.39 6.46 -7.95
CA LEU A 72 -0.17 5.73 -9.19
C LEU A 72 -1.49 5.21 -9.76
N ALA A 73 -2.41 4.71 -8.94
CA ALA A 73 -3.71 4.25 -9.41
C ALA A 73 -4.53 5.40 -10.00
N GLY A 74 -4.62 6.53 -9.28
CA GLY A 74 -5.29 7.76 -9.73
C GLY A 74 -4.73 8.30 -11.04
N PHE A 75 -3.42 8.16 -11.29
CA PHE A 75 -2.79 8.57 -12.55
C PHE A 75 -3.33 7.81 -13.77
N PHE A 76 -3.60 6.50 -13.67
CA PHE A 76 -4.09 5.72 -14.83
C PHE A 76 -5.61 5.70 -14.96
N VAL A 77 -6.36 6.07 -13.93
CA VAL A 77 -7.83 6.01 -13.94
C VAL A 77 -8.45 6.88 -15.04
N PRO A 78 -8.08 8.16 -15.23
CA PRO A 78 -8.69 9.02 -16.24
C PRO A 78 -8.49 8.49 -17.67
N ALA A 79 -7.28 8.03 -18.00
CA ALA A 79 -6.95 7.47 -19.31
C ALA A 79 -7.85 6.28 -19.71
N VAL A 80 -8.10 5.39 -18.75
CA VAL A 80 -8.89 4.18 -18.98
C VAL A 80 -10.37 4.54 -19.09
N TYR A 81 -10.85 5.46 -18.26
CA TYR A 81 -12.23 5.94 -18.33
C TYR A 81 -12.51 6.61 -19.68
N ASP A 82 -11.67 7.58 -20.09
CA ASP A 82 -11.85 8.33 -21.33
C ASP A 82 -11.90 7.42 -22.57
N LYS A 83 -11.15 6.31 -22.55
CA LYS A 83 -11.13 5.35 -23.66
C LYS A 83 -12.34 4.40 -23.67
N LYS A 84 -12.94 4.10 -22.51
CA LYS A 84 -13.90 2.99 -22.37
C LYS A 84 -15.31 3.42 -21.99
N GLY A 85 -15.49 4.63 -21.48
CA GLY A 85 -16.75 5.07 -20.88
C GLY A 85 -17.08 4.34 -19.57
N PHE A 86 -18.16 4.76 -18.91
CA PHE A 86 -18.53 4.31 -17.56
C PHE A 86 -18.71 2.79 -17.44
N GLY A 87 -19.62 2.18 -18.22
CA GLY A 87 -19.99 0.78 -18.06
C GLY A 87 -18.80 -0.19 -18.21
N LYS A 88 -18.03 -0.05 -19.30
CA LYS A 88 -16.85 -0.90 -19.54
C LYS A 88 -15.72 -0.60 -18.56
N PHE A 89 -15.56 0.65 -18.13
CA PHE A 89 -14.60 1.02 -17.09
C PHE A 89 -14.90 0.32 -15.76
N ILE A 90 -16.14 0.40 -15.26
CA ILE A 90 -16.53 -0.23 -14.00
C ILE A 90 -16.43 -1.75 -14.09
N LYS A 91 -16.92 -2.36 -15.18
CA LYS A 91 -16.80 -3.81 -15.40
C LYS A 91 -15.36 -4.29 -15.35
N ASP A 92 -14.46 -3.61 -16.06
CA ASP A 92 -13.04 -3.99 -16.09
C ASP A 92 -12.35 -3.81 -14.73
N ARG A 93 -12.74 -2.80 -13.95
CA ARG A 93 -12.23 -2.60 -12.58
C ARG A 93 -12.78 -3.65 -11.61
N PHE A 94 -14.06 -3.97 -11.68
CA PHE A 94 -14.67 -5.02 -10.87
C PHE A 94 -14.03 -6.38 -11.14
N ILE A 95 -13.79 -6.73 -12.42
CA ILE A 95 -13.09 -7.96 -12.75
C ILE A 95 -11.69 -7.95 -12.12
N ARG A 96 -10.88 -6.92 -12.33
CA ARG A 96 -9.48 -6.93 -11.89
C ARG A 96 -9.25 -6.73 -10.39
N LEU A 97 -10.16 -6.06 -9.69
CA LEU A 97 -10.01 -5.71 -8.27
C LEU A 97 -11.06 -6.39 -7.41
N GLY A 98 -12.33 -6.35 -7.83
CA GLY A 98 -13.45 -6.94 -7.09
C GLY A 98 -13.36 -8.46 -7.02
N ILE A 99 -13.18 -9.16 -8.14
CA ILE A 99 -13.11 -10.63 -8.14
C ILE A 99 -11.95 -11.15 -7.27
N PRO A 100 -10.69 -10.67 -7.37
CA PRO A 100 -9.62 -11.13 -6.48
C PRO A 100 -9.90 -10.83 -5.01
N THR A 101 -10.50 -9.67 -4.71
CA THR A 101 -10.89 -9.31 -3.33
C THR A 101 -11.95 -10.26 -2.80
N LEU A 102 -12.97 -10.60 -3.59
CA LEU A 102 -14.01 -11.55 -3.20
C LEU A 102 -13.45 -12.97 -3.03
N ILE A 103 -12.56 -13.41 -3.93
CA ILE A 103 -11.84 -14.69 -3.76
C ILE A 103 -11.07 -14.70 -2.45
N TYR A 104 -10.42 -13.59 -2.11
CA TYR A 104 -9.69 -13.50 -0.86
C TYR A 104 -10.62 -13.60 0.35
N MET A 105 -11.65 -12.78 0.41
CA MET A 105 -12.64 -12.77 1.50
C MET A 105 -13.33 -14.13 1.67
N LEU A 106 -13.77 -14.76 0.57
CA LEU A 106 -14.63 -15.94 0.62
C LEU A 106 -13.86 -17.27 0.72
N ILE A 107 -12.58 -17.29 0.30
CA ILE A 107 -11.80 -18.53 0.19
C ILE A 107 -10.48 -18.40 0.95
N ILE A 108 -9.64 -17.42 0.62
CA ILE A 108 -8.27 -17.33 1.16
C ILE A 108 -8.28 -17.01 2.65
N HIS A 109 -9.09 -16.05 3.08
CA HIS A 109 -9.21 -15.65 4.48
C HIS A 109 -9.71 -16.81 5.36
N PRO A 110 -10.85 -17.47 5.05
CA PRO A 110 -11.29 -18.66 5.80
C PRO A 110 -10.25 -19.78 5.81
N PHE A 111 -9.55 -20.01 4.68
CA PHE A 111 -8.46 -20.99 4.62
C PHE A 111 -7.33 -20.67 5.61
N ILE A 112 -6.90 -19.41 5.69
CA ILE A 112 -5.88 -18.99 6.67
C ILE A 112 -6.36 -19.28 8.10
N ILE A 113 -7.56 -18.81 8.46
CA ILE A 113 -8.06 -18.89 9.84
C ILE A 113 -8.30 -20.34 10.27
N ILE A 114 -8.99 -21.12 9.44
CA ILE A 114 -9.45 -22.47 9.78
C ILE A 114 -8.33 -23.49 9.64
N ILE A 115 -7.60 -23.46 8.51
CA ILE A 115 -6.63 -24.51 8.17
C ILE A 115 -5.25 -24.17 8.73
N LEU A 116 -4.72 -22.97 8.43
CA LEU A 116 -3.34 -22.64 8.79
C LEU A 116 -3.18 -22.30 10.27
N LEU A 117 -4.10 -21.52 10.83
CA LEU A 117 -4.01 -21.09 12.23
C LEU A 117 -4.64 -22.06 13.21
N GLY A 118 -5.34 -23.09 12.73
CA GLY A 118 -5.98 -24.08 13.59
C GLY A 118 -6.92 -23.45 14.62
N ASN A 119 -7.56 -22.33 14.26
CA ASN A 119 -8.57 -21.67 15.08
C ASN A 119 -9.97 -22.05 14.57
N PRO A 120 -10.51 -23.22 14.95
CA PRO A 120 -11.81 -23.68 14.48
C PRO A 120 -13.01 -22.93 15.10
N TRP A 121 -12.80 -21.80 15.78
CA TRP A 121 -13.81 -21.18 16.64
C TRP A 121 -15.06 -20.73 15.85
N GLU A 122 -16.21 -21.32 16.20
CA GLU A 122 -17.60 -20.86 15.98
C GLU A 122 -18.05 -20.45 14.56
N PHE A 123 -17.19 -20.56 13.55
CA PHE A 123 -17.52 -20.26 12.16
C PHE A 123 -18.21 -21.46 11.52
N THR A 124 -19.53 -21.52 11.61
CA THR A 124 -20.27 -22.12 10.50
C THR A 124 -19.97 -21.23 9.30
N TYR A 125 -19.23 -21.72 8.30
CA TYR A 125 -19.00 -20.97 7.05
C TYR A 125 -20.32 -20.41 6.49
N LEU A 126 -21.42 -21.13 6.70
CA LEU A 126 -22.76 -20.64 6.42
C LEU A 126 -23.08 -19.31 7.13
N LYS A 127 -22.82 -19.19 8.45
CA LYS A 127 -23.02 -17.94 9.21
C LYS A 127 -22.13 -16.80 8.71
N TYR A 128 -20.90 -17.09 8.28
CA TYR A 128 -20.00 -16.11 7.65
C TYR A 128 -20.62 -15.46 6.42
N ILE A 129 -21.20 -16.30 5.57
CA ILE A 129 -21.80 -15.88 4.31
C ILE A 129 -23.15 -15.21 4.57
N THR A 130 -24.02 -15.81 5.39
CA THR A 130 -25.37 -15.28 5.62
C THR A 130 -25.39 -13.99 6.44
N SER A 131 -24.44 -13.79 7.35
CA SER A 131 -24.30 -12.53 8.11
C SER A 131 -23.50 -11.45 7.39
N LEU A 132 -22.97 -11.74 6.18
CA LEU A 132 -22.14 -10.83 5.39
C LEU A 132 -20.86 -10.36 6.10
N THR A 133 -20.38 -11.09 7.12
CA THR A 133 -19.14 -10.73 7.85
C THR A 133 -17.94 -10.69 6.92
N PHE A 134 -17.94 -11.50 5.85
CA PHE A 134 -16.87 -11.56 4.87
C PHE A 134 -16.54 -10.22 4.21
N ILE A 135 -17.49 -9.28 4.14
CA ILE A 135 -17.27 -7.94 3.57
C ILE A 135 -16.21 -7.17 4.37
N GLY A 136 -16.11 -7.45 5.67
CA GLY A 136 -15.10 -6.88 6.55
C GLY A 136 -13.74 -7.56 6.46
N GLU A 137 -13.61 -8.74 5.86
CA GLU A 137 -12.42 -9.60 5.97
C GLU A 137 -11.56 -9.59 4.71
N SER A 138 -11.25 -8.39 4.22
CA SER A 138 -10.42 -8.21 3.02
C SER A 138 -8.94 -8.52 3.22
N GLY A 139 -8.48 -8.66 4.47
CA GLY A 139 -7.05 -8.81 4.80
C GLY A 139 -6.17 -7.77 4.08
N PRO A 140 -5.04 -8.17 3.50
CA PRO A 140 -4.19 -7.28 2.70
C PRO A 140 -4.82 -6.72 1.42
N LEU A 141 -5.95 -7.28 0.97
CA LEU A 141 -6.68 -6.82 -0.22
C LEU A 141 -7.59 -5.62 0.06
N TRP A 142 -7.59 -5.07 1.28
CA TRP A 142 -8.33 -3.85 1.61
C TRP A 142 -8.02 -2.71 0.64
N PHE A 143 -6.79 -2.61 0.13
CA PHE A 143 -6.42 -1.61 -0.86
C PHE A 143 -7.11 -1.81 -2.20
N ALA A 144 -7.17 -3.04 -2.71
CA ALA A 144 -7.91 -3.33 -3.93
C ALA A 144 -9.40 -3.00 -3.77
N PHE A 145 -9.96 -3.28 -2.59
CA PHE A 145 -11.34 -2.94 -2.25
C PHE A 145 -11.57 -1.42 -2.19
N ALA A 146 -10.74 -0.68 -1.45
CA ALA A 146 -10.80 0.78 -1.37
C ALA A 146 -10.59 1.43 -2.74
N LEU A 147 -9.67 0.90 -3.54
CA LEU A 147 -9.44 1.38 -4.90
C LEU A 147 -10.64 1.13 -5.81
N LEU A 148 -11.35 0.01 -5.66
CA LEU A 148 -12.60 -0.25 -6.38
C LEU A 148 -13.63 0.85 -6.06
N ILE A 149 -13.80 1.19 -4.77
CA ILE A 149 -14.69 2.28 -4.32
C ILE A 149 -14.25 3.62 -4.95
N PHE A 150 -12.97 3.97 -4.87
CA PHE A 150 -12.45 5.24 -5.41
C PHE A 150 -12.67 5.33 -6.92
N THR A 151 -12.46 4.23 -7.64
CA THR A 151 -12.72 4.19 -9.08
C THR A 151 -14.21 4.28 -9.42
N PHE A 152 -15.07 3.66 -8.63
CA PHE A 152 -16.52 3.77 -8.79
C PHE A 152 -16.99 5.21 -8.59
N VAL A 153 -16.60 5.84 -7.47
CA VAL A 153 -16.90 7.25 -7.17
C VAL A 153 -16.40 8.15 -8.30
N TYR A 154 -15.17 7.97 -8.76
CA TYR A 154 -14.64 8.71 -9.92
C TYR A 154 -15.51 8.54 -11.17
N GLY A 155 -15.92 7.30 -11.46
CA GLY A 155 -16.78 6.98 -12.60
C GLY A 155 -18.12 7.69 -12.51
N VAL A 156 -18.78 7.66 -11.35
CA VAL A 156 -20.06 8.33 -11.11
C VAL A 156 -19.92 9.84 -11.27
N ILE A 157 -18.89 10.45 -10.67
CA ILE A 157 -18.62 11.88 -10.81
C ILE A 157 -18.42 12.25 -12.30
N ARG A 158 -17.68 11.44 -13.06
CA ARG A 158 -17.46 11.68 -14.50
C ARG A 158 -18.72 11.49 -15.34
N LEU A 159 -19.60 10.56 -14.94
CA LEU A 159 -20.88 10.35 -15.60
C LEU A 159 -21.82 11.54 -15.39
N LEU A 160 -21.90 12.05 -14.15
CA LEU A 160 -22.78 13.16 -13.79
C LEU A 160 -22.31 14.52 -14.31
N LEU A 161 -21.01 14.80 -14.24
CA LEU A 161 -20.48 16.12 -14.60
C LEU A 161 -20.25 16.31 -16.09
N ASN A 162 -20.42 15.26 -16.92
CA ASN A 162 -20.17 15.19 -18.37
C ASN A 162 -18.91 15.93 -18.87
N ASN A 163 -17.93 16.13 -17.98
CA ASN A 163 -16.79 16.99 -18.23
C ASN A 163 -15.65 16.14 -18.76
N CYS A 164 -15.43 16.23 -20.07
CA CYS A 164 -14.13 15.93 -20.67
C CYS A 164 -13.17 17.05 -20.30
N ARG A 165 -12.56 16.98 -19.11
CA ARG A 165 -11.39 17.84 -18.84
C ARG A 165 -10.28 17.44 -19.81
N GLU A 166 -10.05 18.30 -20.79
CA GLU A 166 -8.87 18.24 -21.65
C GLU A 166 -7.59 18.23 -20.79
N ARG A 167 -6.50 17.74 -21.37
CA ARG A 167 -5.20 17.79 -20.71
C ARG A 167 -4.71 19.24 -20.69
N VAL A 168 -5.06 19.97 -19.64
CA VAL A 168 -4.56 21.33 -19.41
C VAL A 168 -3.12 21.23 -18.92
N GLU A 169 -2.18 21.88 -19.60
CA GLU A 169 -0.76 21.79 -19.24
C GLU A 169 -0.37 22.71 -18.07
N LYS A 170 -1.00 22.57 -16.91
CA LYS A 170 -0.60 23.37 -15.73
C LYS A 170 0.81 23.03 -15.25
N ALA A 171 1.46 24.00 -14.61
CA ALA A 171 2.77 23.82 -14.00
C ALA A 171 2.73 22.73 -12.92
N LEU A 172 3.91 22.18 -12.60
CA LEU A 172 4.08 21.30 -11.46
C LEU A 172 3.72 22.00 -10.16
N PRO A 173 3.29 21.24 -9.12
CA PRO A 173 3.17 21.79 -7.78
C PRO A 173 4.50 22.42 -7.34
N ASN A 174 4.47 23.72 -7.04
CA ASN A 174 5.61 24.40 -6.44
C ASN A 174 5.70 24.06 -4.94
N LEU A 175 6.78 24.49 -4.29
CA LEU A 175 7.01 24.20 -2.88
C LEU A 175 5.83 24.65 -1.98
N LYS A 176 5.23 25.81 -2.27
CA LYS A 176 4.07 26.33 -1.52
C LYS A 176 2.89 25.38 -1.61
N LEU A 177 2.55 24.90 -2.82
CA LEU A 177 1.46 23.95 -3.00
C LEU A 177 1.76 22.61 -2.33
N SER A 178 3.01 22.13 -2.38
CA SER A 178 3.42 20.92 -1.67
C SER A 178 3.26 21.06 -0.16
N ILE A 179 3.62 22.21 0.43
CA ILE A 179 3.41 22.48 1.87
C ILE A 179 1.92 22.49 2.21
N ILE A 180 1.07 23.12 1.39
CA ILE A 180 -0.38 23.11 1.59
C ILE A 180 -0.93 21.68 1.56
N ILE A 181 -0.48 20.85 0.61
CA ILE A 181 -0.88 19.44 0.53
C ILE A 181 -0.45 18.67 1.79
N ILE A 182 0.78 18.88 2.27
CA ILE A 182 1.29 18.27 3.51
C ILE A 182 0.39 18.67 4.69
N LEU A 183 0.05 19.95 4.82
CA LEU A 183 -0.81 20.43 5.90
C LEU A 183 -2.22 19.86 5.82
N ILE A 184 -2.83 19.82 4.63
CA ILE A 184 -4.16 19.21 4.42
C ILE A 184 -4.16 17.74 4.85
N ILE A 185 -3.15 16.98 4.42
CA ILE A 185 -3.04 15.56 4.75
C ILE A 185 -2.81 15.38 6.25
N GLY A 186 -1.85 16.11 6.82
CA GLY A 186 -1.47 15.96 8.21
C GLY A 186 -2.59 16.37 9.16
N ILE A 187 -3.16 17.56 8.98
CA ILE A 187 -4.29 18.05 9.80
C ILE A 187 -5.51 17.15 9.60
N GLY A 188 -5.87 16.80 8.37
CA GLY A 188 -7.03 15.94 8.12
C GLY A 188 -6.85 14.54 8.70
N SER A 189 -5.65 13.96 8.66
CA SER A 189 -5.37 12.66 9.30
C SER A 189 -5.42 12.77 10.82
N PHE A 190 -4.91 13.87 11.40
CA PHE A 190 -5.00 14.13 12.83
C PHE A 190 -6.44 14.24 13.32
N LEU A 191 -7.28 15.00 12.61
CA LEU A 191 -8.70 15.14 12.94
C LEU A 191 -9.43 13.80 12.94
N ILE A 192 -9.14 12.92 11.97
CA ILE A 192 -9.71 11.56 11.96
C ILE A 192 -9.18 10.74 13.14
N ARG A 193 -7.90 10.84 13.50
CA ARG A 193 -7.29 10.13 14.64
C ARG A 193 -7.85 10.53 16.01
N LEU A 194 -8.62 11.62 16.10
CA LEU A 194 -9.37 11.94 17.33
C LEU A 194 -10.50 10.95 17.60
N ILE A 195 -11.09 10.35 16.54
CA ILE A 195 -12.25 9.45 16.63
C ILE A 195 -11.87 8.02 16.23
N GLN A 196 -10.97 7.88 15.26
CA GLN A 196 -10.49 6.62 14.70
C GLN A 196 -8.96 6.60 14.81
N PRO A 197 -8.39 6.35 16.01
CA PRO A 197 -6.94 6.24 16.19
C PRO A 197 -6.36 5.07 15.38
N ILE A 198 -5.03 5.09 15.13
CA ILE A 198 -4.33 3.96 14.51
C ILE A 198 -4.65 2.68 15.29
N GLY A 199 -4.96 1.61 14.56
CA GLY A 199 -5.38 0.33 15.13
C GLY A 199 -6.90 0.10 15.11
N THR A 200 -7.72 1.15 14.94
CA THR A 200 -9.14 0.96 14.64
C THR A 200 -9.36 0.77 13.15
N SER A 201 -10.40 0.01 12.80
CA SER A 201 -10.74 -0.22 11.39
C SER A 201 -12.24 -0.33 11.18
N ILE A 202 -12.67 0.10 9.99
CA ILE A 202 -14.03 -0.12 9.49
C ILE A 202 -13.89 -0.92 8.21
N MET A 203 -14.54 -2.09 8.15
CA MET A 203 -14.41 -3.03 7.02
C MET A 203 -12.94 -3.37 6.68
N ASN A 204 -12.10 -3.56 7.71
CA ASN A 204 -10.65 -3.79 7.61
C ASN A 204 -9.87 -2.65 6.93
N MET A 205 -10.40 -1.43 6.96
CA MET A 205 -9.73 -0.21 6.51
C MET A 205 -9.48 0.72 7.70
N GLN A 206 -8.22 1.08 7.94
CA GLN A 206 -7.85 2.07 8.94
C GLN A 206 -8.10 3.48 8.40
N LEU A 207 -9.24 4.08 8.79
CA LEU A 207 -9.68 5.36 8.23
C LEU A 207 -8.76 6.54 8.56
N CYS A 208 -7.94 6.43 9.61
CA CYS A 208 -6.94 7.44 9.97
C CYS A 208 -5.96 7.81 8.85
N PHE A 209 -5.78 6.95 7.85
CA PHE A 209 -4.92 7.22 6.69
C PHE A 209 -5.68 7.68 5.44
N PHE A 210 -7.01 7.73 5.46
CA PHE A 210 -7.80 7.95 4.25
C PHE A 210 -7.70 9.39 3.71
N THR A 211 -7.42 10.38 4.55
CA THR A 211 -7.11 11.74 4.08
C THR A 211 -5.95 11.71 3.10
N GLN A 212 -4.85 11.04 3.45
CA GLN A 212 -3.70 10.85 2.57
C GLN A 212 -4.12 10.13 1.28
N TYR A 213 -4.86 9.02 1.39
CA TYR A 213 -5.23 8.20 0.23
C TYR A 213 -6.12 8.95 -0.76
N ILE A 214 -7.11 9.70 -0.27
CA ILE A 214 -8.01 10.52 -1.08
C ILE A 214 -7.22 11.62 -1.80
N VAL A 215 -6.41 12.38 -1.05
CA VAL A 215 -5.61 13.48 -1.62
C VAL A 215 -4.64 12.95 -2.67
N PHE A 216 -3.97 11.82 -2.42
CA PHE A 216 -3.04 11.22 -3.36
C PHE A 216 -3.73 10.65 -4.60
N PHE A 217 -4.90 10.01 -4.45
CA PHE A 217 -5.67 9.54 -5.59
C PHE A 217 -6.11 10.69 -6.50
N ILE A 218 -6.62 11.79 -5.91
CA ILE A 218 -6.95 13.02 -6.64
C ILE A 218 -5.69 13.63 -7.28
N GLY A 219 -4.59 13.70 -6.53
CA GLY A 219 -3.28 14.13 -7.02
C GLY A 219 -2.83 13.33 -8.24
N GLY A 220 -3.10 12.03 -8.27
CA GLY A 220 -2.79 11.17 -9.41
C GLY A 220 -3.61 11.53 -10.64
N ILE A 221 -4.91 11.73 -10.46
CA ILE A 221 -5.83 12.19 -11.52
C ILE A 221 -5.32 13.52 -12.11
N LEU A 222 -4.97 14.47 -11.25
CA LEU A 222 -4.42 15.76 -11.66
C LEU A 222 -3.06 15.61 -12.33
N ALA A 223 -2.19 14.73 -11.82
CA ALA A 223 -0.88 14.47 -12.41
C ALA A 223 -0.99 13.96 -13.85
N TYR A 224 -1.97 13.10 -14.14
CA TYR A 224 -2.23 12.62 -15.50
C TYR A 224 -2.77 13.73 -16.41
N ARG A 225 -3.76 14.50 -15.93
CA ARG A 225 -4.36 15.58 -16.73
C ARG A 225 -3.35 16.70 -17.05
N ASN A 226 -2.43 16.99 -16.13
CA ASN A 226 -1.46 18.07 -16.27
C ASN A 226 -0.04 17.62 -16.68
N LYS A 227 0.14 16.33 -17.04
CA LYS A 227 1.45 15.73 -17.40
C LYS A 227 2.54 15.96 -16.34
N TRP A 228 2.19 15.95 -15.06
CA TRP A 228 3.15 16.25 -13.98
C TRP A 228 4.31 15.25 -13.93
N PHE A 229 4.07 13.96 -14.18
CA PHE A 229 5.15 12.96 -14.17
C PHE A 229 6.17 13.22 -15.29
N ASP A 230 5.73 13.75 -16.43
CA ASP A 230 6.62 14.09 -17.55
C ASP A 230 7.46 15.34 -17.22
N LYS A 231 6.84 16.34 -16.58
CA LYS A 231 7.49 17.59 -16.17
C LYS A 231 8.46 17.42 -14.99
N LEU A 232 8.29 16.39 -14.16
CA LEU A 232 9.14 16.18 -12.99
C LEU A 232 10.59 15.90 -13.40
N THR A 233 11.49 16.78 -12.96
CA THR A 233 12.93 16.68 -13.20
C THR A 233 13.59 15.78 -12.16
N TYR A 234 14.70 15.14 -12.55
CA TYR A 234 15.49 14.30 -11.64
C TYR A 234 16.00 15.08 -10.43
N SER A 235 16.55 16.29 -10.64
CA SER A 235 17.09 17.14 -9.56
C SER A 235 16.04 17.47 -8.49
N THR A 236 14.85 17.91 -8.91
CA THR A 236 13.76 18.22 -7.97
C THR A 236 13.35 16.97 -7.17
N GLY A 237 13.13 15.84 -7.84
CA GLY A 237 12.72 14.62 -7.16
C GLY A 237 13.79 14.08 -6.18
N ILE A 238 15.06 14.08 -6.57
CA ILE A 238 16.13 13.62 -5.67
C ILE A 238 16.32 14.54 -4.48
N ASN A 239 16.12 15.86 -4.62
CA ASN A 239 16.15 16.75 -3.46
C ASN A 239 15.02 16.44 -2.48
N TRP A 240 13.82 16.11 -2.96
CA TRP A 240 12.74 15.60 -2.11
C TRP A 240 13.07 14.24 -1.48
N LEU A 241 13.69 13.33 -2.23
CA LEU A 241 14.12 12.04 -1.69
C LEU A 241 15.16 12.21 -0.58
N LYS A 242 16.16 13.07 -0.80
CA LYS A 242 17.15 13.43 0.21
C LYS A 242 16.48 14.04 1.44
N ALA A 243 15.55 14.96 1.26
CA ALA A 243 14.80 15.55 2.37
C ALA A 243 13.99 14.50 3.16
N ALA A 244 13.35 13.53 2.49
CA ALA A 244 12.68 12.42 3.16
C ALA A 244 13.64 11.58 4.00
N LEU A 245 14.85 11.31 3.49
CA LEU A 245 15.85 10.49 4.17
C LEU A 245 16.65 11.26 5.23
N THR A 246 16.82 12.57 5.12
CA THR A 246 17.57 13.35 6.11
C THR A 246 16.63 13.98 7.12
N ILE A 247 15.83 14.95 6.68
CA ILE A 247 14.86 15.67 7.53
C ILE A 247 13.83 14.69 8.07
N GLY A 248 13.34 13.77 7.24
CA GLY A 248 12.36 12.77 7.67
C GLY A 248 12.90 11.82 8.75
N ILE A 249 14.14 11.34 8.65
CA ILE A 249 14.75 10.50 9.69
C ILE A 249 15.01 11.32 10.96
N ALA A 250 15.61 12.51 10.84
CA ALA A 250 15.90 13.37 11.98
C ALA A 250 14.63 13.75 12.76
N THR A 251 13.56 14.13 12.06
CA THR A 251 12.28 14.47 12.68
C THR A 251 11.56 13.26 13.25
N TRP A 252 11.64 12.08 12.61
CA TRP A 252 11.11 10.84 13.18
C TRP A 252 11.78 10.49 14.51
N ILE A 253 13.11 10.53 14.56
CA ILE A 253 13.89 10.32 15.80
C ILE A 253 13.47 11.34 16.86
N GLY A 254 13.43 12.63 16.50
CA GLY A 254 13.03 13.70 17.42
C GLY A 254 11.62 13.49 17.98
N ILE A 255 10.65 13.14 17.13
CA ILE A 255 9.26 12.89 17.54
C ILE A 255 9.19 11.70 18.51
N LEU A 256 9.87 10.59 18.22
CA LEU A 256 9.84 9.42 19.09
C LEU A 256 10.57 9.64 20.42
N MET A 257 11.73 10.31 20.40
CA MET A 257 12.50 10.61 21.61
C MET A 257 11.74 11.59 22.51
N LEU A 258 11.31 12.74 21.97
CA LEU A 258 10.59 13.76 22.74
C LEU A 258 9.20 13.27 23.17
N GLY A 259 8.58 12.40 22.36
CA GLY A 259 7.30 11.78 22.68
C GLY A 259 7.38 10.64 23.70
N GLY A 260 8.58 10.22 24.08
CA GLY A 260 8.81 9.18 25.08
C GLY A 260 8.50 7.76 24.60
N ALA A 261 8.69 7.45 23.31
CA ALA A 261 8.32 6.16 22.74
C ALA A 261 8.98 4.96 23.44
N MET A 262 10.25 5.11 23.85
CA MET A 262 11.01 4.06 24.54
C MET A 262 10.60 3.86 26.00
N THR A 263 10.04 4.88 26.66
CA THR A 263 9.68 4.83 28.08
C THR A 263 8.19 4.61 28.31
N ASN A 264 7.35 5.20 27.46
CA ASN A 264 5.90 5.27 27.62
C ASN A 264 5.15 4.48 26.53
N GLY A 265 5.87 3.80 25.64
CA GLY A 265 5.30 3.07 24.51
C GLY A 265 4.75 3.97 23.41
N PHE A 266 3.95 3.40 22.51
CA PHE A 266 3.48 4.08 21.29
C PHE A 266 2.06 4.66 21.37
N ASP A 267 1.35 4.49 22.48
CA ASP A 267 -0.07 4.87 22.60
C ASP A 267 -0.32 6.35 22.31
N ALA A 268 0.60 7.22 22.75
CA ALA A 268 0.47 8.66 22.53
C ALA A 268 0.52 9.08 21.04
N PHE A 269 1.10 8.23 20.18
CA PHE A 269 1.26 8.46 18.75
C PHE A 269 0.06 7.93 17.94
N MET A 270 -0.73 7.02 18.52
CA MET A 270 -1.83 6.35 17.82
C MET A 270 -3.03 7.28 17.56
N GLY A 271 -3.29 8.24 18.45
CA GLY A 271 -4.36 9.22 18.25
C GLY A 271 -4.69 10.06 19.48
N GLY A 272 -5.90 10.64 19.48
CA GLY A 272 -6.37 11.56 20.51
C GLY A 272 -5.75 12.95 20.42
N LEU A 273 -6.17 13.85 21.32
CA LEU A 273 -5.70 15.24 21.35
C LEU A 273 -4.31 15.34 22.00
N ARG A 274 -3.31 14.74 21.33
CA ARG A 274 -1.92 14.63 21.79
C ARG A 274 -0.99 15.23 20.76
N TRP A 275 0.03 15.96 21.22
CA TRP A 275 1.00 16.58 20.32
C TRP A 275 1.84 15.51 19.57
N GLN A 276 2.08 14.34 20.18
CA GLN A 276 2.77 13.23 19.55
C GLN A 276 2.03 12.74 18.30
N SER A 277 0.73 12.46 18.43
CA SER A 277 -0.12 12.11 17.29
C SER A 277 -0.15 13.21 16.24
N PHE A 278 -0.25 14.49 16.64
CA PHE A 278 -0.24 15.61 15.69
C PHE A 278 1.08 15.68 14.92
N ALA A 279 2.22 15.72 15.61
CA ALA A 279 3.53 15.78 14.99
C ALA A 279 3.78 14.57 14.07
N TYR A 280 3.37 13.37 14.49
CA TYR A 280 3.50 12.16 13.69
C TYR A 280 2.66 12.22 12.40
N THR A 281 1.43 12.75 12.44
CA THR A 281 0.63 12.92 11.20
C THR A 281 1.23 13.93 10.22
N ILE A 282 1.82 15.02 10.71
CA ILE A 282 2.53 15.98 9.86
C ILE A 282 3.77 15.32 9.24
N TRP A 283 4.49 14.53 10.03
CA TRP A 283 5.64 13.76 9.55
C TRP A 283 5.25 12.75 8.47
N GLU A 284 4.20 11.97 8.66
CA GLU A 284 3.68 11.02 7.66
C GLU A 284 3.29 11.75 6.36
N ALA A 285 2.60 12.88 6.48
CA ALA A 285 2.22 13.71 5.34
C ALA A 285 3.42 14.28 4.58
N PHE A 286 4.49 14.66 5.28
CA PHE A 286 5.75 15.06 4.64
C PHE A 286 6.41 13.89 3.92
N ILE A 287 6.53 12.74 4.58
CA ILE A 287 7.18 11.54 4.02
C ILE A 287 6.45 11.06 2.76
N VAL A 288 5.11 10.98 2.76
CA VAL A 288 4.37 10.54 1.56
C VAL A 288 4.62 11.44 0.37
N VAL A 289 4.62 12.77 0.57
CA VAL A 289 4.87 13.73 -0.51
C VAL A 289 6.31 13.61 -1.00
N ALA A 290 7.27 13.68 -0.09
CA ALA A 290 8.69 13.67 -0.40
C ALA A 290 9.14 12.36 -1.09
N MET A 291 8.73 11.21 -0.55
CA MET A 291 9.02 9.91 -1.14
C MET A 291 8.37 9.74 -2.51
N SER A 292 7.17 10.25 -2.72
CA SER A 292 6.47 10.11 -4.01
C SER A 292 7.18 10.90 -5.12
N PHE A 293 7.58 12.14 -4.87
CA PHE A 293 8.41 12.91 -5.81
C PHE A 293 9.76 12.20 -6.06
N GLY A 294 10.40 11.74 -5.00
CA GLY A 294 11.68 11.04 -5.05
C GLY A 294 11.67 9.77 -5.87
N LEU A 295 10.75 8.86 -5.55
CA LEU A 295 10.65 7.55 -6.20
C LEU A 295 10.24 7.68 -7.67
N ILE A 296 9.31 8.57 -8.01
CA ILE A 296 8.93 8.78 -9.43
C ILE A 296 10.13 9.29 -10.22
N ALA A 297 10.84 10.30 -9.73
CA ALA A 297 12.01 10.84 -10.42
C ALA A 297 13.15 9.82 -10.54
N LEU A 298 13.45 9.11 -9.45
CA LEU A 298 14.51 8.10 -9.41
C LEU A 298 14.22 6.96 -10.39
N PHE A 299 13.00 6.41 -10.38
CA PHE A 299 12.67 5.28 -11.25
C PHE A 299 12.53 5.71 -12.71
N LYS A 300 11.96 6.89 -12.96
CA LYS A 300 11.88 7.46 -14.31
C LYS A 300 13.27 7.63 -14.93
N GLU A 301 14.25 8.08 -14.16
CA GLU A 301 15.60 8.34 -14.68
C GLU A 301 16.51 7.11 -14.65
N LYS A 302 16.53 6.34 -13.56
CA LYS A 302 17.52 5.28 -13.32
C LYS A 302 16.99 3.86 -13.51
N TRP A 303 15.68 3.64 -13.37
CA TRP A 303 15.04 2.32 -13.48
C TRP A 303 13.87 2.30 -14.46
N HIS A 304 14.09 2.85 -15.65
CA HIS A 304 13.10 2.88 -16.74
C HIS A 304 13.19 1.70 -17.71
N HIS A 305 14.08 0.74 -17.44
CA HIS A 305 14.24 -0.48 -18.22
C HIS A 305 13.92 -1.73 -17.40
N GLN A 306 13.58 -2.83 -18.08
CA GLN A 306 13.38 -4.15 -17.50
C GLN A 306 14.12 -5.20 -18.31
N ASN A 307 14.92 -6.04 -17.63
CA ASN A 307 15.46 -7.26 -18.22
C ASN A 307 14.39 -8.40 -18.15
N LYS A 308 14.72 -9.59 -18.67
CA LYS A 308 13.80 -10.74 -18.68
C LYS A 308 13.25 -11.07 -17.28
N ILE A 309 14.12 -11.05 -16.27
CA ILE A 309 13.75 -11.35 -14.87
C ILE A 309 12.82 -10.27 -14.33
N GLY A 310 13.16 -8.99 -14.49
CA GLY A 310 12.35 -7.87 -14.03
C GLY A 310 10.94 -7.87 -14.64
N LYS A 311 10.82 -8.24 -15.92
CA LYS A 311 9.52 -8.42 -16.58
C LYS A 311 8.72 -9.58 -15.95
N ILE A 312 9.36 -10.73 -15.72
CA ILE A 312 8.70 -11.87 -15.07
C ILE A 312 8.22 -11.48 -13.67
N LEU A 313 9.05 -10.84 -12.86
CA LEU A 313 8.68 -10.40 -11.51
C LEU A 313 7.52 -9.41 -11.56
N SER A 314 7.61 -8.39 -12.41
CA SER A 314 6.57 -7.37 -12.54
C SER A 314 5.23 -7.96 -13.01
N ASP A 315 5.24 -8.88 -13.98
CA ASP A 315 4.03 -9.55 -14.45
C ASP A 315 3.42 -10.52 -13.40
N ASN A 316 4.17 -10.89 -12.35
CA ASN A 316 3.69 -11.72 -11.23
C ASN A 316 3.32 -10.92 -9.97
N ALA A 317 3.61 -9.61 -9.93
CA ALA A 317 3.49 -8.80 -8.73
C ALA A 317 2.06 -8.76 -8.17
N PHE A 318 1.05 -8.69 -9.03
CA PHE A 318 -0.35 -8.70 -8.57
C PHE A 318 -0.77 -10.07 -8.01
N GLY A 319 -0.29 -11.18 -8.58
CA GLY A 319 -0.52 -12.52 -8.01
C GLY A 319 0.14 -12.67 -6.63
N VAL A 320 1.37 -12.17 -6.47
CA VAL A 320 2.03 -12.11 -5.15
C VAL A 320 1.20 -11.28 -4.17
N TYR A 321 0.73 -10.10 -4.60
CA TYR A 321 -0.12 -9.27 -3.76
C TYR A 321 -1.39 -10.00 -3.27
N VAL A 322 -2.04 -10.80 -4.10
CA VAL A 322 -3.25 -11.54 -3.70
C VAL A 322 -2.93 -12.70 -2.75
N PHE A 323 -1.85 -13.45 -3.00
CA PHE A 323 -1.58 -14.74 -2.35
C PHE A 323 -0.43 -14.74 -1.34
N HIS A 324 0.25 -13.63 -1.09
CA HIS A 324 1.37 -13.60 -0.13
C HIS A 324 0.97 -14.00 1.29
N ALA A 325 -0.22 -13.59 1.76
CA ALA A 325 -0.67 -13.86 3.13
C ALA A 325 -0.65 -15.35 3.51
N PRO A 326 -1.37 -16.26 2.80
CA PRO A 326 -1.34 -17.69 3.16
C PRO A 326 0.07 -18.29 3.04
N ILE A 327 0.88 -17.85 2.09
CA ILE A 327 2.24 -18.35 1.87
C ILE A 327 3.16 -17.95 3.04
N ILE A 328 3.16 -16.68 3.42
CA ILE A 328 3.95 -16.16 4.54
C ILE A 328 3.53 -16.84 5.85
N ILE A 329 2.23 -16.99 6.08
CA ILE A 329 1.73 -17.60 7.32
C ILE A 329 2.16 -19.07 7.41
N ALA A 330 1.99 -19.84 6.33
CA ALA A 330 2.43 -21.24 6.30
C ALA A 330 3.93 -21.37 6.58
N ILE A 331 4.77 -20.56 5.92
CA ILE A 331 6.22 -20.60 6.13
C ILE A 331 6.58 -20.17 7.55
N THR A 332 6.05 -19.06 8.06
CA THR A 332 6.42 -18.56 9.39
C THR A 332 5.97 -19.49 10.52
N ILE A 333 4.87 -20.24 10.34
CA ILE A 333 4.45 -21.32 11.26
C ILE A 333 5.42 -22.51 11.21
N LEU A 334 5.86 -22.94 10.02
CA LEU A 334 6.83 -24.04 9.88
C LEU A 334 8.15 -23.74 10.61
N PHE A 335 8.59 -22.47 10.60
CA PHE A 335 9.81 -22.03 11.26
C PHE A 335 9.56 -21.53 12.70
N LYS A 336 8.38 -21.75 13.28
CA LYS A 336 8.03 -21.27 14.63
C LYS A 336 9.00 -21.75 15.72
N SER A 337 9.48 -22.99 15.63
CA SER A 337 10.39 -23.58 16.62
C SER A 337 11.78 -22.93 16.67
N TRP A 338 12.15 -22.13 15.66
CA TRP A 338 13.45 -21.46 15.64
C TRP A 338 13.53 -20.33 16.67
N SER A 339 14.32 -20.53 17.71
CA SER A 339 14.57 -19.61 18.82
C SER A 339 15.77 -18.68 18.54
N ILE A 340 15.69 -17.90 17.46
CA ILE A 340 16.67 -16.86 17.12
C ILE A 340 16.09 -15.46 17.32
N LEU A 341 16.96 -14.43 17.28
CA LEU A 341 16.59 -13.03 17.37
C LEU A 341 15.52 -12.66 16.32
N PRO A 342 14.43 -11.96 16.69
CA PRO A 342 13.33 -11.63 15.78
C PRO A 342 13.78 -10.91 14.51
N ILE A 343 14.72 -9.96 14.62
CA ILE A 343 15.25 -9.23 13.47
C ILE A 343 16.02 -10.13 12.50
N VAL A 344 16.81 -11.09 13.02
CA VAL A 344 17.53 -12.06 12.19
C VAL A 344 16.54 -12.98 11.49
N LYS A 345 15.52 -13.45 12.23
CA LYS A 345 14.46 -14.29 11.67
C LYS A 345 13.69 -13.57 10.57
N PHE A 346 13.39 -12.28 10.75
CA PHE A 346 12.76 -11.45 9.73
C PHE A 346 13.55 -11.41 8.42
N PHE A 347 14.87 -11.19 8.46
CA PHE A 347 15.68 -11.17 7.23
C PHE A 347 15.75 -12.55 6.56
N ILE A 348 15.97 -13.62 7.33
CA ILE A 348 16.00 -14.99 6.78
C ILE A 348 14.65 -15.32 6.13
N MET A 349 13.54 -15.01 6.80
CA MET A 349 12.20 -15.25 6.28
C MET A 349 11.87 -14.37 5.08
N GLY A 350 12.42 -13.16 4.99
CA GLY A 350 12.35 -12.34 3.78
C GLY A 350 13.01 -13.03 2.59
N ILE A 351 14.21 -13.59 2.77
CA ILE A 351 14.96 -14.31 1.73
C ILE A 351 14.23 -15.60 1.29
N ILE A 352 13.44 -16.23 2.17
CA ILE A 352 12.69 -17.45 1.84
C ILE A 352 11.31 -17.12 1.26
N CYS A 353 10.53 -16.28 1.94
CA CYS A 353 9.13 -16.01 1.60
C CYS A 353 8.99 -15.22 0.31
N LEU A 354 9.85 -14.21 0.05
CA LEU A 354 9.74 -13.41 -1.17
C LEU A 354 9.92 -14.26 -2.43
N PRO A 355 11.03 -15.00 -2.62
CA PRO A 355 11.17 -15.89 -3.77
C PRO A 355 10.07 -16.93 -3.86
N THR A 356 9.65 -17.51 -2.73
CA THR A 356 8.58 -18.51 -2.70
C THR A 356 7.25 -17.94 -3.20
N CYS A 357 6.89 -16.71 -2.79
CA CYS A 357 5.70 -16.02 -3.29
C CYS A 357 5.76 -15.82 -4.81
N PHE A 358 6.90 -15.34 -5.34
CA PHE A 358 7.06 -15.14 -6.78
C PHE A 358 7.06 -16.46 -7.56
N LEU A 359 7.67 -17.51 -7.01
CA LEU A 359 7.72 -18.83 -7.62
C LEU A 359 6.33 -19.47 -7.69
N ILE A 360 5.57 -19.44 -6.60
CA ILE A 360 4.18 -19.95 -6.55
C ILE A 360 3.29 -19.14 -7.50
N SER A 361 3.44 -17.81 -7.53
CA SER A 361 2.71 -16.95 -8.47
C SER A 361 2.98 -17.34 -9.92
N HIS A 362 4.25 -17.56 -10.26
CA HIS A 362 4.68 -17.86 -11.62
C HIS A 362 4.32 -19.28 -12.09
N LEU A 363 4.55 -20.28 -11.23
CA LEU A 363 4.39 -21.69 -11.59
C LEU A 363 2.96 -22.20 -11.42
N ILE A 364 2.21 -21.68 -10.45
CA ILE A 364 0.89 -22.21 -10.09
C ILE A 364 -0.20 -21.20 -10.47
N ILE A 365 -0.22 -20.04 -9.83
CA ILE A 365 -1.36 -19.11 -9.88
C ILE A 365 -1.64 -18.64 -11.32
N ARG A 366 -0.60 -18.21 -12.05
CA ARG A 366 -0.78 -17.72 -13.44
C ARG A 366 -1.02 -18.83 -14.47
N ARG A 367 -0.85 -20.10 -14.11
CA ARG A 367 -1.20 -21.23 -14.96
C ARG A 367 -2.69 -21.57 -14.89
N ILE A 368 -3.39 -21.14 -13.84
CA ILE A 368 -4.84 -21.35 -13.69
C ILE A 368 -5.57 -20.43 -14.68
N PRO A 369 -6.30 -20.97 -15.69
CA PRO A 369 -6.90 -20.17 -16.76
C PRO A 369 -7.90 -19.11 -16.26
N LEU A 370 -8.63 -19.43 -15.18
CA LEU A 370 -9.58 -18.53 -14.54
C LEU A 370 -8.86 -17.36 -13.87
N LEU A 371 -7.79 -17.62 -13.12
CA LEU A 371 -7.02 -16.58 -12.43
C LEU A 371 -6.21 -15.74 -13.42
N LYS A 372 -5.68 -16.31 -14.51
CA LYS A 372 -4.90 -15.58 -15.52
C LYS A 372 -5.67 -14.42 -16.19
N LYS A 373 -7.00 -14.49 -16.24
CA LYS A 373 -7.84 -13.39 -16.80
C LYS A 373 -7.96 -12.21 -15.83
N VAL A 374 -7.70 -12.45 -14.55
CA VAL A 374 -8.03 -11.57 -13.44
C VAL A 374 -6.76 -11.07 -12.73
N ILE A 375 -5.67 -11.85 -12.79
CA ILE A 375 -4.42 -11.70 -12.04
C ILE A 375 -3.22 -11.46 -12.94
#